data_AF-A0A963S106-F1
#
_entry.id   AF-A0A963S106-F1
#
_cell.length_a   1.000
_cell.length_b   1.000
_cell.length_c   1.000
_cell.angle_alpha   90.00
_cell.angle_beta   90.00
_cell.angle_gamma   90.00
#
_symmetry.space_group_name_H-M   'P 1'
#
loop_
_entity.id
_entity.type
_entity.pdbx_description
1 polymer ?
#
loop_
_entity_poly.entity_id
_entity_poly.type
_entity_poly.pdbx_seq_one_letter_code
_entity_poly.pdbx_strand_id
1 'polypeptide(L)'
;MSTGTSDSVPWITFDLPDLPRLDFYEQRQLRDWIDGERERWSWLWSAETTLGSLGTRQFQGHQNALNQLADRLSNEIGKETQPYNELRNLMVSTFNPSQANSLFASETPIGKKILSIEEQFGPDMARWAFRLEKGEVNLSQVNNNVDLRLVLGAALFDEDVFGEFGAALKKERSTYRGEITKLENRVRQLEEEKSAATEALHNRVRKLTRRLLRQTRDVWDRKQSSISESVTKALGSITETEDKYRNQMALQAPVEYWRKKAKSHAIWEGVYSAVCLTYFGAAAYVIVVAAMAAIAFLQGFTGQAQTSAYIITAGALLGGTTLLFWLGRVVVKLFLSEHHLRADCSEKAIMTQAFLSMATQEGSFGETDRAIILASIFRSSPDGIVKDEGPSDIAGNALLARLLSR
;
A
#
# COMPACT_ATOMS: atom_id res chain seq x y z
N MET A 1 116.77 -30.14 48.04
CA MET A 1 116.61 -30.14 49.51
C MET A 1 115.12 -30.07 49.79
N SER A 2 114.62 -31.03 50.54
CA SER A 2 113.20 -31.31 50.81
C SER A 2 112.49 -30.20 51.60
N THR A 3 111.35 -29.73 51.09
CA THR A 3 110.16 -29.25 51.84
C THR A 3 108.99 -29.30 50.83
N GLY A 4 108.13 -30.32 50.81
CA GLY A 4 107.05 -30.44 51.78
C GLY A 4 105.91 -29.47 51.46
N THR A 5 105.18 -29.65 50.35
CA THR A 5 103.88 -28.99 50.13
C THR A 5 102.82 -30.07 50.24
N SER A 6 102.20 -30.12 51.41
CA SER A 6 100.96 -30.83 51.73
C SER A 6 100.06 -31.01 50.50
N ASP A 7 99.63 -32.25 50.23
CA ASP A 7 98.44 -32.51 49.42
C ASP A 7 97.25 -31.81 50.10
N SER A 8 97.04 -30.53 49.81
CA SER A 8 95.89 -29.77 50.28
C SER A 8 94.70 -30.25 49.47
N VAL A 9 93.90 -31.14 50.06
CA VAL A 9 92.64 -31.60 49.47
C VAL A 9 91.78 -30.35 49.19
N PRO A 10 91.33 -30.13 47.93
CA PRO A 10 90.49 -28.98 47.61
C PRO A 10 89.20 -29.07 48.44
N TRP A 11 88.78 -27.92 48.97
CA TRP A 11 87.58 -27.80 49.79
C TRP A 11 86.33 -28.16 48.99
N ILE A 12 86.28 -27.79 47.70
CA ILE A 12 85.27 -28.28 46.75
C ILE A 12 85.82 -28.26 45.33
N THR A 13 85.46 -29.28 44.55
CA THR A 13 85.77 -29.35 43.13
C THR A 13 84.48 -29.42 42.31
N PHE A 14 84.40 -28.55 41.29
CA PHE A 14 83.31 -28.55 40.34
C PHE A 14 83.79 -28.97 38.95
N ASP A 15 82.93 -29.74 38.29
CA ASP A 15 83.10 -30.15 36.91
C ASP A 15 81.93 -29.54 36.13
N LEU A 16 82.21 -28.48 35.38
CA LEU A 16 81.22 -27.78 34.57
C LEU A 16 81.43 -28.13 33.09
N PRO A 17 80.35 -28.28 32.32
CA PRO A 17 80.46 -28.43 30.87
C PRO A 17 81.24 -27.24 30.29
N ASP A 18 82.19 -27.52 29.39
CA ASP A 18 82.97 -26.53 28.63
C ASP A 18 83.94 -25.64 29.42
N LEU A 19 84.30 -26.03 30.65
CA LEU A 19 85.37 -25.42 31.45
C LEU A 19 86.39 -26.47 31.96
N PRO A 20 87.66 -26.09 32.14
CA PRO A 20 88.60 -26.90 32.90
C PRO A 20 88.15 -27.05 34.36
N ARG A 21 88.45 -28.19 34.99
CA ARG A 21 88.11 -28.53 36.38
C ARG A 21 88.43 -27.37 37.34
N LEU A 22 87.41 -26.86 38.02
CA LEU A 22 87.54 -25.74 38.97
C LEU A 22 87.74 -26.29 40.38
N ASP A 23 88.94 -26.08 40.92
CA ASP A 23 89.33 -26.50 42.28
C ASP A 23 89.42 -25.29 43.21
N PHE A 24 88.63 -25.29 44.28
CA PHE A 24 88.63 -24.24 45.30
C PHE A 24 89.20 -24.78 46.61
N TYR A 25 90.25 -24.14 47.12
CA TYR A 25 90.95 -24.57 48.35
C TYR A 25 90.39 -23.87 49.60
N GLU A 26 89.76 -22.71 49.43
CA GLU A 26 89.13 -21.95 50.51
C GLU A 26 87.73 -21.46 50.11
N GLN A 27 86.82 -21.40 51.08
CA GLN A 27 85.46 -20.86 50.89
C GLN A 27 85.45 -19.41 50.39
N ARG A 28 86.48 -18.62 50.72
CA ARG A 28 86.63 -17.24 50.24
C ARG A 28 86.88 -17.17 48.74
N GLN A 29 87.68 -18.09 48.19
CA GLN A 29 87.99 -18.11 46.75
C GLN A 29 86.74 -18.39 45.91
N LEU A 30 85.87 -19.30 46.38
CA LEU A 30 84.60 -19.56 45.70
C LEU A 30 83.68 -18.32 45.75
N ARG A 31 83.64 -17.61 46.89
CA ARG A 31 82.88 -16.37 47.02
C ARG A 31 83.32 -15.31 46.03
N ASP A 32 84.63 -15.05 45.97
CA ASP A 32 85.20 -14.02 45.10
C ASP A 32 84.92 -14.33 43.62
N TRP A 33 84.92 -15.61 43.23
CA TRP A 33 84.56 -16.04 41.88
C TRP A 33 83.08 -15.81 41.56
N ILE A 34 82.17 -16.18 42.47
CA ILE A 34 80.72 -15.96 42.30
C ILE A 34 80.39 -14.46 42.22
N ASP A 35 81.03 -13.65 43.07
CA ASP A 35 80.85 -12.20 43.07
C ASP A 35 81.38 -11.59 41.76
N GLY A 36 82.48 -12.11 41.20
CA GLY A 36 82.99 -11.71 39.89
C GLY A 36 82.08 -12.08 38.71
N GLU A 37 81.48 -13.27 38.71
CA GLU A 37 80.48 -13.66 37.70
C GLU A 37 79.22 -12.78 37.81
N ARG A 38 78.78 -12.46 39.04
CA ARG A 38 77.63 -11.59 39.26
C ARG A 38 77.85 -10.18 38.70
N GLU A 39 79.05 -9.64 38.81
CA GLU A 39 79.40 -8.33 38.25
C GLU A 39 79.40 -8.36 36.72
N ARG A 40 80.04 -9.36 36.11
CA ARG A 40 80.14 -9.51 34.65
C ARG A 40 78.80 -9.69 33.95
N TRP A 41 77.82 -10.30 34.61
CA TRP A 41 76.48 -10.52 34.07
C TRP A 41 75.44 -9.53 34.56
N SER A 42 75.84 -8.53 35.36
CA SER A 42 74.91 -7.58 35.97
C SER A 42 74.02 -6.86 34.95
N TRP A 43 74.58 -6.48 33.79
CA TRP A 43 73.88 -5.83 32.67
C TRP A 43 72.68 -6.63 32.14
N LEU A 44 72.70 -7.96 32.26
CA LEU A 44 71.64 -8.83 31.76
C LEU A 44 70.30 -8.54 32.45
N TRP A 45 70.34 -8.22 33.75
CA TRP A 45 69.16 -7.96 34.57
C TRP A 45 69.07 -6.52 35.11
N SER A 46 70.12 -5.70 35.02
CA SER A 46 70.15 -4.33 35.58
C SER A 46 69.99 -3.20 34.55
N ALA A 47 70.35 -3.41 33.28
CA ALA A 47 70.37 -2.31 32.32
C ALA A 47 68.96 -1.85 31.91
N GLU A 48 68.77 -0.52 31.80
CA GLU A 48 67.49 0.13 31.48
C GLU A 48 66.87 -0.43 30.20
N THR A 49 65.58 -0.72 30.26
CA THR A 49 64.83 -1.21 29.10
C THR A 49 64.63 -0.06 28.11
N THR A 50 65.34 -0.09 26.99
CA THR A 50 65.03 0.79 25.86
C THR A 50 63.70 0.35 25.21
N LEU A 51 63.00 1.28 24.57
CA LEU A 51 61.70 1.01 23.95
C LEU A 51 61.85 -0.07 22.86
N GLY A 52 61.23 -1.24 23.08
CA GLY A 52 61.35 -2.39 22.17
C GLY A 52 62.58 -3.27 22.42
N SER A 53 63.12 -3.28 23.65
CA SER A 53 64.11 -4.26 24.09
C SER A 53 63.46 -5.42 24.83
N LEU A 54 64.15 -6.56 24.85
CA LEU A 54 63.83 -7.66 25.75
C LEU A 54 63.96 -7.19 27.19
N GLY A 55 62.84 -6.85 27.81
CA GLY A 55 62.83 -6.41 29.20
C GLY A 55 63.58 -7.36 30.13
N THR A 56 64.14 -6.83 31.22
CA THR A 56 64.96 -7.58 32.18
C THR A 56 64.22 -8.70 32.92
N ARG A 57 62.88 -8.74 32.86
CA ARG A 57 62.05 -9.73 33.56
C ARG A 57 62.40 -11.18 33.20
N GLN A 58 62.71 -11.46 31.93
CA GLN A 58 63.01 -12.83 31.51
C GLN A 58 64.36 -13.33 32.06
N PHE A 59 65.23 -12.41 32.46
CA PHE A 59 66.54 -12.71 33.04
C PHE A 59 66.54 -12.69 34.58
N GLN A 60 65.41 -12.40 35.22
CA GLN A 60 65.28 -12.44 36.69
C GLN A 60 65.49 -13.86 37.25
N GLY A 61 65.09 -14.90 36.52
CA GLY A 61 65.34 -16.30 36.91
C GLY A 61 66.83 -16.61 37.06
N HIS A 62 67.64 -16.08 36.14
CA HIS A 62 69.10 -16.20 36.15
C HIS A 62 69.72 -15.45 37.33
N GLN A 63 69.23 -14.24 37.60
CA GLN A 63 69.64 -13.45 38.77
C GLN A 63 69.32 -14.16 40.09
N ASN A 64 68.13 -14.76 40.18
CA ASN A 64 67.69 -15.50 41.37
C ASN A 64 68.52 -16.77 41.60
N ALA A 65 68.91 -17.48 40.54
CA ALA A 65 69.78 -18.66 40.65
C ALA A 65 71.17 -18.30 41.21
N LEU A 66 71.77 -17.19 40.76
CA LEU A 66 73.03 -16.68 41.34
C LEU A 66 72.88 -16.23 42.78
N ASN A 67 71.80 -15.50 43.10
CA ASN A 67 71.57 -15.02 44.47
C ASN A 67 71.33 -16.20 45.43
N GLN A 68 70.59 -17.23 45.03
CA GLN A 68 70.40 -18.44 45.85
C GLN A 68 71.73 -19.16 46.13
N LEU A 69 72.62 -19.21 45.14
CA LEU A 69 73.95 -19.80 45.32
C LEU A 69 74.79 -18.96 46.30
N ALA A 70 74.80 -17.64 46.15
CA ALA A 70 75.51 -16.73 47.05
C ALA A 70 74.94 -16.75 48.50
N ASP A 71 73.62 -16.79 48.65
CA ASP A 71 72.93 -16.86 49.94
C ASP A 71 73.19 -18.19 50.64
N ARG A 72 73.27 -19.30 49.90
CA ARG A 72 73.63 -20.61 50.46
C ARG A 72 75.09 -20.65 50.90
N LEU A 73 76.00 -20.10 50.08
CA LEU A 73 77.41 -19.97 50.44
C LEU A 73 77.60 -19.16 51.73
N SER A 74 76.84 -18.10 51.92
CA SER A 74 76.92 -17.25 53.12
C SER A 74 76.35 -17.92 54.39
N ASN A 75 75.28 -18.71 54.25
CA ASN A 75 74.67 -19.46 55.36
C ASN A 75 75.50 -20.69 55.81
N GLU A 76 76.39 -21.18 54.95
CA GLU A 76 77.32 -22.28 55.27
C GLU A 76 78.65 -21.80 55.89
N ILE A 77 78.85 -20.49 56.04
CA ILE A 77 80.02 -19.94 56.73
C ILE A 77 79.98 -20.38 58.21
N GLY A 78 80.89 -21.27 58.60
CA GLY A 78 81.10 -21.67 60.00
C GLY A 78 80.42 -22.96 60.47
N LYS A 79 79.88 -23.81 59.57
CA LYS A 79 79.34 -25.13 59.93
C LYS A 79 80.30 -26.26 59.50
N GLU A 80 80.81 -27.03 60.45
CA GLU A 80 81.78 -28.12 60.25
C GLU A 80 81.17 -29.46 59.77
N THR A 81 79.90 -29.48 59.33
CA THR A 81 79.21 -30.71 58.91
C THR A 81 78.88 -30.69 57.43
N GLN A 82 79.55 -31.57 56.67
CA GLN A 82 79.51 -31.82 55.22
C GLN A 82 78.13 -31.66 54.53
N PRO A 83 77.84 -30.51 53.86
CA PRO A 83 76.71 -30.33 52.95
C PRO A 83 77.19 -30.01 51.51
N TYR A 84 78.41 -30.41 51.12
CA TYR A 84 79.03 -30.02 49.83
C TYR A 84 78.25 -30.47 48.59
N ASN A 85 77.45 -31.53 48.70
CA ASN A 85 76.66 -32.03 47.59
C ASN A 85 75.55 -31.06 47.17
N GLU A 86 74.98 -30.30 48.11
CA GLU A 86 73.93 -29.32 47.80
C GLU A 86 74.51 -28.11 47.08
N LEU A 87 75.63 -27.55 47.57
CA LEU A 87 76.36 -26.48 46.85
C LEU A 87 76.83 -26.94 45.47
N ARG A 88 77.31 -28.19 45.36
CA ARG A 88 77.69 -28.78 44.08
C ARG A 88 76.53 -28.85 43.10
N ASN A 89 75.39 -29.35 43.55
CA ASN A 89 74.19 -29.44 42.72
C ASN A 89 73.65 -28.07 42.33
N LEU A 90 73.70 -27.09 43.23
CA LEU A 90 73.30 -25.71 42.95
C LEU A 90 74.24 -25.05 41.93
N MET A 91 75.55 -25.22 42.08
CA MET A 91 76.53 -24.67 41.14
C MET A 91 76.40 -25.30 39.74
N VAL A 92 76.23 -26.62 39.67
CA VAL A 92 75.92 -27.30 38.41
C VAL A 92 74.58 -26.80 37.86
N SER A 93 73.55 -26.58 38.68
CA SER A 93 72.26 -26.06 38.20
C SER A 93 72.34 -24.63 37.65
N THR A 94 73.16 -23.78 38.27
CA THR A 94 73.30 -22.37 37.90
C THR A 94 74.13 -22.19 36.64
N PHE A 95 75.07 -23.08 36.33
CA PHE A 95 75.99 -22.91 35.19
C PHE A 95 75.90 -23.99 34.10
N ASN A 96 75.07 -25.03 34.26
CA ASN A 96 74.91 -26.06 33.23
C ASN A 96 74.05 -25.55 32.06
N PRO A 97 74.59 -25.47 30.82
CA PRO A 97 73.93 -24.87 29.66
C PRO A 97 72.52 -25.40 29.35
N SER A 98 72.23 -26.64 29.74
CA SER A 98 70.97 -27.35 29.46
C SER A 98 69.80 -26.95 30.35
N GLN A 99 70.02 -26.20 31.43
CA GLN A 99 68.94 -25.76 32.32
C GLN A 99 68.40 -24.37 31.95
N ALA A 100 67.08 -24.18 32.04
CA ALA A 100 66.38 -22.98 31.58
C ALA A 100 66.78 -21.66 32.29
N ASN A 101 67.31 -21.71 33.52
CA ASN A 101 67.75 -20.52 34.26
C ASN A 101 69.26 -20.49 34.50
N SER A 102 70.02 -21.24 33.70
CA SER A 102 71.48 -21.33 33.84
C SER A 102 72.19 -20.21 33.08
N LEU A 103 73.24 -19.66 33.70
CA LEU A 103 74.15 -18.71 33.08
C LEU A 103 75.31 -19.44 32.40
N PHE A 104 75.81 -18.86 31.31
CA PHE A 104 77.11 -19.25 30.78
C PHE A 104 78.18 -18.65 31.69
N ALA A 105 79.11 -19.46 32.19
CA ALA A 105 80.25 -18.91 32.92
C ALA A 105 81.05 -17.98 32.00
N SER A 106 81.50 -16.84 32.52
CA SER A 106 82.13 -15.78 31.70
C SER A 106 83.41 -16.22 30.98
N GLU A 107 84.06 -17.28 31.48
CA GLU A 107 85.29 -17.83 30.88
C GLU A 107 85.02 -18.78 29.71
N THR A 108 83.78 -19.21 29.49
CA THR A 108 83.40 -20.08 28.37
C THR A 108 83.49 -19.34 27.02
N PRO A 109 83.73 -20.05 25.90
CA PRO A 109 83.77 -19.43 24.56
C PRO A 109 82.48 -18.67 24.21
N ILE A 110 81.33 -19.20 24.63
CA ILE A 110 80.01 -18.58 24.43
C ILE A 110 79.85 -17.35 25.34
N GLY A 111 80.27 -17.44 26.61
CA GLY A 111 80.28 -16.32 27.54
C GLY A 111 81.11 -15.14 27.03
N LYS A 112 82.32 -15.39 26.53
CA LYS A 112 83.19 -14.36 25.92
C LYS A 112 82.57 -13.72 24.68
N LYS A 113 81.93 -14.52 23.82
CA LYS A 113 81.23 -14.02 22.63
C LYS A 113 80.11 -13.05 23.04
N ILE A 114 79.26 -13.43 23.98
CA ILE A 114 78.13 -12.61 24.43
C ILE A 114 78.62 -11.32 25.09
N LEU A 115 79.67 -11.38 25.91
CA LEU A 115 80.27 -10.20 26.53
C LEU A 115 80.89 -9.24 25.49
N SER A 116 81.52 -9.77 24.43
CA SER A 116 82.03 -8.93 23.33
C SER A 116 80.93 -8.22 22.53
N ILE A 117 79.76 -8.86 22.39
CA ILE A 117 78.58 -8.26 21.75
C ILE A 117 78.03 -7.13 22.63
N GLU A 118 78.05 -7.29 23.95
CA GLU A 118 77.62 -6.26 24.90
C GLU A 118 78.50 -5.01 24.82
N GLU A 119 79.82 -5.19 24.84
CA GLU A 119 80.78 -4.08 24.79
C GLU A 119 80.69 -3.26 23.49
N GLN A 120 80.41 -3.92 22.35
CA GLN A 120 80.42 -3.27 21.02
C GLN A 120 79.05 -2.72 20.58
N PHE A 121 77.96 -3.44 20.83
CA PHE A 121 76.63 -3.13 20.28
C PHE A 121 75.58 -2.83 21.34
N GLY A 122 75.96 -2.90 22.62
CA GLY A 122 75.12 -2.58 23.75
C GLY A 122 74.29 -3.76 24.28
N PRO A 123 73.65 -3.57 25.45
CA PRO A 123 73.08 -4.65 26.25
C PRO A 123 71.88 -5.36 25.59
N ASP A 124 71.14 -4.66 24.73
CA ASP A 124 69.92 -5.21 24.12
C ASP A 124 70.21 -6.22 22.99
N MET A 125 71.29 -6.00 22.23
CA MET A 125 71.74 -6.96 21.22
C MET A 125 72.36 -8.19 21.90
N ALA A 126 73.13 -7.98 22.98
CA ALA A 126 73.72 -9.06 23.76
C ALA A 126 72.68 -9.94 24.46
N ARG A 127 71.55 -9.37 24.94
CA ARG A 127 70.40 -10.13 25.47
C ARG A 127 69.76 -11.04 24.43
N TRP A 128 69.63 -10.56 23.19
CA TRP A 128 69.12 -11.38 22.09
C TRP A 128 70.11 -12.48 21.69
N ALA A 129 71.40 -12.17 21.64
CA ALA A 129 72.45 -13.16 21.40
C ALA A 129 72.46 -14.26 22.49
N PHE A 130 72.33 -13.89 23.78
CA PHE A 130 72.24 -14.84 24.88
C PHE A 130 71.06 -15.81 24.73
N ARG A 131 69.87 -15.31 24.38
CA ARG A 131 68.69 -16.16 24.15
C ARG A 131 68.83 -17.05 22.91
N LEU A 132 69.50 -16.56 21.87
CA LEU A 132 69.73 -17.31 20.64
C LEU A 132 70.62 -18.52 20.90
N GLU A 133 71.69 -18.35 21.67
CA GLU A 133 72.58 -19.45 22.08
C GLU A 133 71.88 -20.45 23.02
N LYS A 134 70.90 -20.00 23.81
CA LYS A 134 70.04 -20.89 24.64
C LYS A 134 68.92 -21.59 23.86
N GLY A 135 68.71 -21.26 22.59
CA GLY A 135 67.59 -21.79 21.80
C GLY A 135 66.21 -21.28 22.25
N GLU A 136 66.16 -20.20 23.04
CA GLU A 136 64.94 -19.61 23.60
C GLU A 136 64.33 -18.53 22.69
N VAL A 137 64.74 -18.49 21.42
CA VAL A 137 64.24 -17.52 20.44
C VAL A 137 62.99 -18.07 19.79
N ASN A 138 61.85 -17.49 20.14
CA ASN A 138 60.62 -17.67 19.39
C ASN A 138 60.38 -16.45 18.50
N LEU A 139 60.46 -16.64 17.18
CA LEU A 139 60.24 -15.59 16.17
C LEU A 139 58.83 -14.98 16.27
N SER A 140 57.86 -15.67 16.90
CA SER A 140 56.52 -15.14 17.15
C SER A 140 56.48 -14.06 18.23
N GLN A 141 57.55 -13.89 19.02
CA GLN A 141 57.66 -12.85 20.06
C GLN A 141 58.32 -11.57 19.52
N VAL A 142 58.78 -11.59 18.27
CA VAL A 142 59.42 -10.46 17.59
C VAL A 142 58.33 -9.57 16.99
N ASN A 143 57.75 -8.69 17.81
CA ASN A 143 56.61 -7.87 17.40
C ASN A 143 57.00 -6.50 16.83
N ASN A 144 58.25 -6.04 17.03
CA ASN A 144 58.70 -4.75 16.50
C ASN A 144 59.76 -4.90 15.40
N ASN A 145 59.76 -3.97 14.45
CA ASN A 145 60.82 -3.86 13.43
C ASN A 145 62.22 -3.68 14.05
N VAL A 146 62.30 -3.19 15.29
CA VAL A 146 63.56 -3.06 16.05
C VAL A 146 64.00 -4.43 16.58
N ASP A 147 63.08 -5.22 17.15
CA ASP A 147 63.36 -6.58 17.61
C ASP A 147 63.83 -7.49 16.46
N LEU A 148 63.21 -7.39 15.28
CA LEU A 148 63.62 -8.19 14.12
C LEU A 148 65.02 -7.80 13.65
N ARG A 149 65.36 -6.51 13.69
CA ARG A 149 66.71 -6.02 13.37
C ARG A 149 67.73 -6.50 14.40
N LEU A 150 67.41 -6.45 15.69
CA LEU A 150 68.31 -6.90 16.75
C LEU A 150 68.53 -8.41 16.74
N VAL A 151 67.47 -9.19 16.51
CA VAL A 151 67.54 -10.66 16.35
C VAL A 151 68.36 -11.04 15.13
N LEU A 152 68.12 -10.39 13.99
CA LEU A 152 68.89 -10.65 12.78
C LEU A 152 70.35 -10.19 12.94
N GLY A 153 70.62 -9.11 13.66
CA GLY A 153 71.99 -8.64 13.92
C GLY A 153 72.76 -9.51 14.90
N ALA A 154 72.09 -10.05 15.91
CA ALA A 154 72.69 -11.04 16.79
C ALA A 154 72.98 -12.37 16.07
N ALA A 155 72.13 -12.77 15.11
CA ALA A 155 72.31 -13.99 14.32
C ALA A 155 73.36 -13.84 13.20
N LEU A 156 73.49 -12.63 12.65
CA LEU A 156 74.36 -12.28 11.52
C LEU A 156 75.42 -11.29 11.98
N PHE A 157 76.17 -11.61 13.04
CA PHE A 157 77.25 -10.80 13.59
C PHE A 157 78.48 -10.73 12.64
N ASP A 158 78.22 -10.58 11.34
CA ASP A 158 79.13 -10.22 10.27
C ASP A 158 78.69 -8.83 9.79
N GLU A 159 79.58 -7.86 9.97
CA GLU A 159 79.34 -6.41 10.01
C GLU A 159 78.71 -5.80 8.72
N ASP A 160 78.70 -6.55 7.61
CA ASP A 160 78.38 -6.05 6.26
C ASP A 160 76.90 -6.14 5.83
N VAL A 161 76.05 -6.95 6.48
CA VAL A 161 74.72 -7.32 5.95
C VAL A 161 73.63 -6.25 6.17
N PHE A 162 73.79 -5.37 7.16
CA PHE A 162 72.77 -4.36 7.49
C PHE A 162 72.59 -3.25 6.45
N GLY A 163 73.65 -2.93 5.69
CA GLY A 163 73.61 -1.89 4.67
C GLY A 163 72.74 -2.26 3.47
N GLU A 164 72.88 -3.48 2.96
CA GLU A 164 72.18 -3.94 1.75
C GLU A 164 70.68 -4.15 1.96
N PHE A 165 70.29 -4.69 3.12
CA PHE A 165 68.88 -4.93 3.46
C PHE A 165 68.07 -3.64 3.59
N GLY A 166 68.68 -2.58 4.12
CA GLY A 166 68.07 -1.25 4.20
C GLY A 166 67.78 -0.63 2.83
N ALA A 167 68.67 -0.83 1.86
CA ALA A 167 68.51 -0.34 0.49
C ALA A 167 67.40 -1.10 -0.27
N ALA A 168 67.33 -2.43 -0.13
CA ALA A 168 66.31 -3.27 -0.75
C ALA A 168 64.89 -2.91 -0.28
N LEU A 169 64.68 -2.75 1.04
CA LEU A 169 63.39 -2.37 1.61
C LEU A 169 62.92 -0.97 1.17
N LYS A 170 63.85 -0.03 0.98
CA LYS A 170 63.52 1.32 0.51
C LYS A 170 63.00 1.30 -0.93
N LYS A 171 63.59 0.45 -1.78
CA LYS A 171 63.18 0.27 -3.18
C LYS A 171 61.80 -0.39 -3.29
N GLU A 172 61.53 -1.44 -2.52
CA GLU A 172 60.19 -2.06 -2.52
C GLU A 172 59.11 -1.09 -2.05
N ARG A 173 59.37 -0.33 -0.98
CA ARG A 173 58.41 0.65 -0.46
C ARG A 173 58.03 1.73 -1.48
N SER A 174 58.97 2.20 -2.31
CA SER A 174 58.65 3.20 -3.34
C SER A 174 57.84 2.59 -4.48
N THR A 175 58.14 1.34 -4.88
CA THR A 175 57.34 0.60 -5.87
C THR A 175 55.92 0.36 -5.37
N TYR A 176 55.73 -0.10 -4.12
CA TYR A 176 54.40 -0.27 -3.53
C TYR A 176 53.63 1.04 -3.46
N ARG A 177 54.26 2.15 -3.08
CA ARG A 177 53.61 3.47 -3.07
C ARG A 177 53.15 3.88 -4.47
N GLY A 178 53.99 3.69 -5.49
CA GLY A 178 53.62 3.99 -6.87
C GLY A 178 52.41 3.21 -7.37
N GLU A 179 52.34 1.92 -7.04
CA GLU A 179 51.19 1.07 -7.39
C GLU A 179 49.93 1.43 -6.58
N ILE A 180 50.06 1.77 -5.30
CA ILE A 180 48.94 2.26 -4.47
C ILE A 180 48.36 3.55 -5.08
N THR A 181 49.20 4.51 -5.47
CA THR A 181 48.72 5.76 -6.09
C THR A 181 48.02 5.52 -7.43
N LYS A 182 48.49 4.56 -8.25
CA LYS A 182 47.79 4.17 -9.48
C LYS A 182 46.43 3.54 -9.18
N LEU A 183 46.37 2.67 -8.17
CA LEU A 183 45.13 2.02 -7.75
C LEU A 183 44.11 3.05 -7.25
N GLU A 184 44.55 4.00 -6.43
CA GLU A 184 43.74 5.09 -5.90
C GLU A 184 43.15 5.95 -7.02
N ASN A 185 43.96 6.36 -7.99
CA ASN A 185 43.49 7.09 -9.17
C ASN A 185 42.49 6.28 -10.00
N ARG A 186 42.70 4.96 -10.12
CA ARG A 186 41.77 4.09 -10.86
C ARG A 186 40.44 3.93 -10.13
N VAL A 187 40.46 3.78 -8.81
CA VAL A 187 39.26 3.74 -7.96
C VAL A 187 38.49 5.05 -8.11
N ARG A 188 39.17 6.20 -8.02
CA ARG A 188 38.55 7.50 -8.19
C ARG A 188 37.90 7.69 -9.56
N GLN A 189 38.57 7.29 -10.64
CA GLN A 189 37.99 7.32 -11.99
C GLN A 189 36.73 6.44 -12.09
N LEU A 190 36.76 5.24 -11.52
CA LEU A 190 35.61 4.33 -11.53
C LEU A 190 34.44 4.89 -10.70
N GLU A 191 34.72 5.58 -9.60
CA GLU A 191 33.70 6.28 -8.82
C GLU A 191 33.07 7.45 -9.58
N GLU A 192 33.88 8.24 -10.31
CA GLU A 192 33.42 9.33 -11.17
C GLU A 192 32.61 8.79 -12.37
N GLU A 193 33.04 7.71 -13.02
CA GLU A 193 32.29 7.04 -14.10
C GLU A 193 30.96 6.47 -13.60
N LYS A 194 30.96 5.82 -12.43
CA LYS A 194 29.75 5.27 -11.82
C LYS A 194 28.78 6.39 -11.43
N SER A 195 29.25 7.46 -10.80
CA SER A 195 28.38 8.59 -10.41
C SER A 195 27.77 9.25 -11.65
N ALA A 196 28.56 9.54 -12.68
CA ALA A 196 28.07 10.08 -13.95
C ALA A 196 27.05 9.16 -14.64
N ALA A 197 27.30 7.84 -14.65
CA ALA A 197 26.36 6.87 -15.22
C ALA A 197 25.05 6.80 -14.43
N THR A 198 25.11 6.84 -13.10
CA THR A 198 23.91 6.83 -12.24
C THR A 198 23.09 8.11 -12.36
N GLU A 199 23.73 9.27 -12.49
CA GLU A 199 23.05 10.55 -12.75
C GLU A 199 22.39 10.57 -14.14
N ALA A 200 23.10 10.08 -15.16
CA ALA A 200 22.54 9.97 -16.51
C ALA A 200 21.31 9.05 -16.53
N LEU A 201 21.36 7.92 -15.81
CA LEU A 201 20.24 7.01 -15.66
C LEU A 201 19.07 7.68 -14.92
N HIS A 202 19.31 8.32 -13.77
CA HIS A 202 18.29 9.04 -13.03
C HIS A 202 17.61 10.12 -13.88
N ASN A 203 18.38 10.87 -14.67
CA ASN A 203 17.84 11.89 -15.57
C ASN A 203 17.00 11.29 -16.70
N ARG A 204 17.40 10.14 -17.27
CA ARG A 204 16.59 9.41 -18.27
C ARG A 204 15.30 8.88 -17.67
N VAL A 205 15.37 8.23 -16.51
CA VAL A 205 14.20 7.73 -15.78
C VAL A 205 13.26 8.89 -15.46
N ARG A 206 13.75 9.99 -14.88
CA ARG A 206 12.93 11.17 -14.57
C ARG A 206 12.25 11.77 -15.80
N LYS A 207 12.93 11.83 -16.95
CA LYS A 207 12.34 12.30 -18.21
C LYS A 207 11.25 11.35 -18.73
N LEU A 208 11.51 10.04 -18.70
CA LEU A 208 10.54 9.01 -19.07
C LEU A 208 9.31 9.04 -18.15
N THR A 209 9.51 9.04 -16.83
CA THR A 209 8.43 9.11 -15.84
C THR A 209 7.58 10.36 -16.04
N ARG A 210 8.18 11.53 -16.28
CA ARG A 210 7.43 12.76 -16.57
C ARG A 210 6.61 12.68 -17.86
N ARG A 211 7.16 12.07 -18.93
CA ARG A 211 6.44 11.86 -20.19
C ARG A 211 5.26 10.91 -20.01
N LEU A 212 5.49 9.77 -19.35
CA LEU A 212 4.46 8.79 -19.05
C LEU A 212 3.36 9.38 -18.18
N LEU A 213 3.72 10.06 -17.09
CA LEU A 213 2.74 10.72 -16.20
C LEU A 213 1.87 11.75 -16.93
N ARG A 214 2.45 12.56 -17.83
CA ARG A 214 1.70 13.51 -18.64
C ARG A 214 0.75 12.79 -19.59
N GLN A 215 1.24 11.78 -20.31
CA GLN A 215 0.42 11.01 -21.25
C GLN A 215 -0.72 10.27 -20.54
N THR A 216 -0.45 9.65 -19.39
CA THR A 216 -1.49 8.97 -18.60
C THR A 216 -2.50 9.96 -18.04
N ARG A 217 -2.06 11.14 -17.59
CA ARG A 217 -2.96 12.19 -17.10
C ARG A 217 -3.85 12.74 -18.20
N ASP A 218 -3.29 13.04 -19.36
CA ASP A 218 -4.07 13.55 -20.50
C ASP A 218 -5.10 12.53 -20.99
N VAL A 219 -4.73 11.24 -21.03
CA VAL A 219 -5.66 10.15 -21.38
C VAL A 219 -6.73 10.00 -20.30
N TRP A 220 -6.35 10.08 -19.02
CA TRP A 220 -7.30 10.00 -17.91
C TRP A 220 -8.30 11.16 -17.92
N ASP A 221 -7.82 12.39 -18.09
CA ASP A 221 -8.65 13.59 -18.13
C ASP A 221 -9.60 13.56 -19.34
N ARG A 222 -9.14 13.12 -20.53
CA ARG A 222 -10.00 12.93 -21.71
C ARG A 222 -11.04 11.83 -21.52
N LYS A 223 -10.67 10.73 -20.86
CA LYS A 223 -11.59 9.62 -20.61
C LYS A 223 -12.62 10.01 -19.56
N GLN A 224 -12.20 10.72 -18.51
CA GLN A 224 -13.09 11.25 -17.48
C GLN A 224 -14.08 12.25 -18.05
N SER A 225 -13.62 13.19 -18.91
CA SER A 225 -14.52 14.15 -19.55
C SER A 225 -15.51 13.47 -20.48
N SER A 226 -15.04 12.55 -21.34
CA SER A 226 -15.90 11.78 -22.25
C SER A 226 -16.92 10.91 -21.50
N ILE A 227 -16.53 10.25 -20.41
CA ILE A 227 -17.44 9.49 -19.56
C ILE A 227 -18.45 10.42 -18.92
N SER A 228 -18.01 11.54 -18.33
CA SER A 228 -18.92 12.49 -17.69
C SER A 228 -19.93 13.06 -18.68
N GLU A 229 -19.51 13.41 -19.90
CA GLU A 229 -20.37 13.89 -20.98
C GLU A 229 -21.34 12.80 -21.45
N SER A 230 -20.90 11.55 -21.55
CA SER A 230 -21.75 10.43 -21.92
C SER A 230 -22.80 10.13 -20.86
N VAL A 231 -22.41 10.20 -19.58
CA VAL A 231 -23.31 10.00 -18.44
C VAL A 231 -24.33 11.13 -18.35
N THR A 232 -23.92 12.39 -18.52
CA THR A 232 -24.85 13.52 -18.50
C THR A 232 -25.82 13.48 -19.69
N LYS A 233 -25.35 13.12 -20.88
CA LYS A 233 -26.22 12.90 -22.06
C LYS A 233 -27.19 11.74 -21.83
N ALA A 234 -26.73 10.61 -21.30
CA ALA A 234 -27.58 9.46 -21.02
C ALA A 234 -28.65 9.80 -19.97
N LEU A 235 -28.25 10.42 -18.85
CA LEU A 235 -29.19 10.90 -17.83
C LEU A 235 -30.21 11.87 -18.42
N GLY A 236 -29.77 12.87 -19.18
CA GLY A 236 -30.65 13.82 -19.85
C GLY A 236 -31.65 13.14 -20.78
N SER A 237 -31.19 12.17 -21.58
CA SER A 237 -32.08 11.43 -22.49
C SER A 237 -33.08 10.54 -21.75
N ILE A 238 -32.70 9.95 -20.62
CA ILE A 238 -33.59 9.13 -19.79
C ILE A 238 -34.65 10.02 -19.14
N THR A 239 -34.24 11.13 -18.53
CA THR A 239 -35.20 12.08 -17.92
C THR A 239 -36.14 12.66 -18.95
N GLU A 240 -35.64 13.01 -20.15
CA GLU A 240 -36.49 13.51 -21.25
C GLU A 240 -37.48 12.43 -21.72
N THR A 241 -37.05 11.18 -21.81
CA THR A 241 -37.92 10.06 -22.22
C THR A 241 -38.96 9.74 -21.14
N GLU A 242 -38.56 9.76 -19.87
CA GLU A 242 -39.45 9.55 -18.73
C GLU A 242 -40.50 10.65 -18.64
N ASP A 243 -40.10 11.92 -18.78
CA ASP A 243 -41.03 13.05 -18.79
C ASP A 243 -42.00 12.97 -19.97
N LYS A 244 -41.52 12.63 -21.18
CA LYS A 244 -42.39 12.40 -22.35
C LYS A 244 -43.38 11.27 -22.10
N TYR A 245 -42.94 10.15 -21.54
CA TYR A 245 -43.78 9.00 -21.25
C TYR A 245 -44.82 9.30 -20.17
N ARG A 246 -44.41 9.91 -19.06
CA ARG A 246 -45.28 10.30 -17.94
C ARG A 246 -46.32 11.32 -18.39
N ASN A 247 -45.92 12.29 -19.19
CA ASN A 247 -46.85 13.22 -19.83
C ASN A 247 -47.82 12.43 -20.70
N GLN A 248 -47.34 11.67 -21.70
CA GLN A 248 -48.19 10.90 -22.60
C GLN A 248 -49.21 10.01 -21.88
N MET A 249 -48.83 9.32 -20.80
CA MET A 249 -49.73 8.50 -19.99
C MET A 249 -50.79 9.33 -19.26
N ALA A 250 -50.40 10.46 -18.65
CA ALA A 250 -51.34 11.37 -18.02
C ALA A 250 -52.31 12.01 -19.05
N LEU A 251 -51.85 12.22 -20.29
CA LEU A 251 -52.66 12.79 -21.37
C LEU A 251 -53.62 11.74 -21.99
N GLN A 252 -53.22 10.47 -22.08
CA GLN A 252 -54.05 9.43 -22.72
C GLN A 252 -55.23 8.99 -21.87
N ALA A 253 -55.07 8.88 -20.55
CA ALA A 253 -56.12 8.41 -19.64
C ALA A 253 -57.48 9.15 -19.77
N PRO A 254 -57.54 10.51 -19.77
CA PRO A 254 -58.82 11.21 -19.90
C PRO A 254 -59.41 11.10 -21.31
N VAL A 255 -58.59 11.06 -22.36
CA VAL A 255 -59.06 10.89 -23.75
C VAL A 255 -59.68 9.51 -23.93
N GLU A 256 -59.04 8.46 -23.41
CA GLU A 256 -59.57 7.10 -23.45
C GLU A 256 -60.88 6.97 -22.67
N TYR A 257 -61.00 7.61 -21.51
CA TYR A 257 -62.23 7.64 -20.73
C TYR A 257 -63.40 8.19 -21.56
N TRP A 258 -63.25 9.38 -22.14
CA TRP A 258 -64.32 10.01 -22.93
C TRP A 258 -64.65 9.23 -24.20
N ARG A 259 -63.64 8.64 -24.87
CA ARG A 259 -63.87 7.76 -26.03
C ARG A 259 -64.64 6.50 -25.64
N LYS A 260 -64.30 5.86 -24.52
CA LYS A 260 -65.01 4.68 -24.01
C LYS A 260 -66.46 5.03 -23.66
N LYS A 261 -66.68 6.19 -23.04
CA LYS A 261 -68.02 6.68 -22.70
C LYS A 261 -68.85 7.01 -23.96
N ALA A 262 -68.25 7.69 -24.94
CA ALA A 262 -68.88 7.94 -26.24
C ALA A 262 -69.27 6.64 -26.96
N LYS A 263 -68.41 5.61 -26.91
CA LYS A 263 -68.72 4.28 -27.45
C LYS A 263 -69.90 3.62 -26.73
N SER A 264 -69.98 3.77 -25.41
CA SER A 264 -71.14 3.29 -24.64
C SER A 264 -72.44 3.95 -25.11
N HIS A 265 -72.46 5.29 -25.22
CA HIS A 265 -73.62 6.03 -25.72
C HIS A 265 -73.94 5.70 -27.18
N ALA A 266 -72.95 5.39 -28.03
CA ALA A 266 -73.17 4.94 -29.41
C ALA A 266 -73.92 3.60 -29.48
N ILE A 267 -73.63 2.67 -28.58
CA ILE A 267 -74.34 1.39 -28.49
C ILE A 267 -75.80 1.66 -28.09
N TRP A 268 -76.03 2.48 -27.08
CA TRP A 268 -77.37 2.85 -26.63
C TRP A 268 -78.16 3.63 -27.69
N GLU A 269 -77.53 4.58 -28.40
CA GLU A 269 -78.12 5.25 -29.56
C GLU A 269 -78.57 4.25 -30.62
N GLY A 270 -77.76 3.23 -30.92
CA GLY A 270 -78.14 2.15 -31.83
C GLY A 270 -79.36 1.38 -31.35
N VAL A 271 -79.43 1.05 -30.06
CA VAL A 271 -80.59 0.39 -29.44
C VAL A 271 -81.83 1.27 -29.54
N TYR A 272 -81.76 2.55 -29.15
CA TYR A 272 -82.90 3.46 -29.22
C TYR A 272 -83.31 3.81 -30.66
N SER A 273 -82.37 3.80 -31.60
CA SER A 273 -82.68 3.94 -33.03
C SER A 273 -83.51 2.75 -33.53
N ALA A 274 -83.13 1.53 -33.16
CA ALA A 274 -83.90 0.32 -33.48
C ALA A 274 -85.28 0.34 -32.79
N VAL A 275 -85.35 0.72 -31.51
CA VAL A 275 -86.62 0.88 -30.78
C VAL A 275 -87.52 1.93 -31.45
N CYS A 276 -86.95 3.05 -31.89
CA CYS A 276 -87.67 4.11 -32.59
C CYS A 276 -88.26 3.59 -33.92
N LEU A 277 -87.44 2.91 -34.74
CA LEU A 277 -87.87 2.35 -36.02
C LEU A 277 -88.97 1.30 -35.84
N THR A 278 -88.79 0.36 -34.90
CA THR A 278 -89.78 -0.67 -34.60
C THR A 278 -91.07 -0.07 -34.01
N TYR A 279 -90.97 0.96 -33.18
CA TYR A 279 -92.13 1.67 -32.64
C TYR A 279 -92.97 2.32 -33.73
N PHE A 280 -92.37 3.09 -34.65
CA PHE A 280 -93.12 3.73 -35.73
C PHE A 280 -93.73 2.71 -36.69
N GLY A 281 -93.01 1.61 -36.99
CA GLY A 281 -93.55 0.50 -37.78
C GLY A 281 -94.75 -0.18 -37.11
N ALA A 282 -94.65 -0.47 -35.81
CA ALA A 282 -95.74 -1.06 -35.03
C ALA A 282 -96.92 -0.10 -34.87
N ALA A 283 -96.67 1.19 -34.62
CA ALA A 283 -97.71 2.21 -34.52
C ALA A 283 -98.48 2.37 -35.83
N ALA A 284 -97.77 2.41 -36.97
CA ALA A 284 -98.41 2.45 -38.29
C ALA A 284 -99.29 1.21 -38.53
N TYR A 285 -98.80 0.02 -38.17
CA TYR A 285 -99.57 -1.22 -38.26
C TYR A 285 -100.84 -1.19 -37.38
N VAL A 286 -100.71 -0.76 -36.12
CA VAL A 286 -101.84 -0.63 -35.18
C VAL A 286 -102.89 0.36 -35.70
N ILE A 287 -102.46 1.50 -36.28
CA ILE A 287 -103.37 2.49 -36.86
C ILE A 287 -104.16 1.89 -38.03
N VAL A 288 -103.50 1.13 -38.93
CA VAL A 288 -104.18 0.46 -40.05
C VAL A 288 -105.19 -0.57 -39.56
N VAL A 289 -104.81 -1.42 -38.60
CA VAL A 289 -105.71 -2.43 -38.02
C VAL A 289 -106.89 -1.77 -37.31
N ALA A 290 -106.64 -0.72 -36.52
CA ALA A 290 -107.69 0.03 -35.82
C ALA A 290 -108.66 0.70 -36.81
N ALA A 291 -108.15 1.24 -37.92
CA ALA A 291 -108.99 1.81 -38.97
C ALA A 291 -109.86 0.74 -39.65
N MET A 292 -109.29 -0.43 -39.98
CA MET A 292 -110.05 -1.56 -40.56
C MET A 292 -111.14 -2.06 -39.59
N ALA A 293 -110.82 -2.19 -38.31
CA ALA A 293 -111.77 -2.59 -37.27
C ALA A 293 -112.89 -1.55 -37.09
N ALA A 294 -112.55 -0.25 -37.12
CA ALA A 294 -113.54 0.82 -37.06
C ALA A 294 -114.49 0.81 -38.27
N ILE A 295 -113.98 0.58 -39.48
CA ILE A 295 -114.81 0.43 -40.69
C ILE A 295 -115.76 -0.75 -40.55
N ALA A 296 -115.27 -1.92 -40.14
CA ALA A 296 -116.10 -3.11 -39.93
C ALA A 296 -117.17 -2.89 -38.85
N PHE A 297 -116.82 -2.23 -37.74
CA PHE A 297 -117.76 -1.90 -36.67
C PHE A 297 -118.87 -0.95 -37.15
N LEU A 298 -118.51 0.08 -37.93
CA LEU A 298 -119.46 1.06 -38.45
C LEU A 298 -120.43 0.48 -39.49
N GLN A 299 -120.02 -0.54 -40.26
CA GLN A 299 -120.92 -1.25 -41.18
C GLN A 299 -122.09 -1.96 -40.48
N GLY A 300 -121.97 -2.26 -39.17
CA GLY A 300 -123.02 -2.91 -38.39
C GLY A 300 -124.13 -1.99 -37.87
N PHE A 301 -124.00 -0.66 -38.03
CA PHE A 301 -125.00 0.31 -37.55
C PHE A 301 -125.75 0.95 -38.73
N THR A 302 -127.09 0.89 -38.72
CA THR A 302 -127.96 1.52 -39.72
C THR A 302 -129.03 2.39 -39.05
N GLY A 303 -129.32 3.59 -39.55
CA GLY A 303 -130.39 4.47 -39.06
C GLY A 303 -129.94 5.56 -38.06
N GLN A 304 -130.82 6.03 -37.17
CA GLN A 304 -130.54 7.16 -36.27
C GLN A 304 -129.36 6.94 -35.29
N ALA A 305 -129.03 5.68 -34.95
CA ALA A 305 -127.90 5.34 -34.09
C ALA A 305 -126.52 5.48 -34.78
N GLN A 306 -126.51 5.66 -36.10
CA GLN A 306 -125.29 5.70 -36.91
C GLN A 306 -124.43 6.96 -36.64
N THR A 307 -125.06 8.12 -36.45
CA THR A 307 -124.36 9.38 -36.15
C THR A 307 -123.57 9.32 -34.84
N SER A 308 -124.18 8.77 -33.78
CA SER A 308 -123.51 8.61 -32.48
C SER A 308 -122.35 7.62 -32.55
N ALA A 309 -122.50 6.52 -33.30
CA ALA A 309 -121.43 5.55 -33.53
C ALA A 309 -120.24 6.15 -34.28
N TYR A 310 -120.47 7.00 -35.29
CA TYR A 310 -119.40 7.73 -35.99
C TYR A 310 -118.64 8.68 -35.06
N ILE A 311 -119.33 9.44 -34.23
CA ILE A 311 -118.68 10.41 -33.33
C ILE A 311 -117.79 9.69 -32.31
N ILE A 312 -118.29 8.61 -31.70
CA ILE A 312 -117.53 7.83 -30.71
C ILE A 312 -116.31 7.15 -31.35
N THR A 313 -116.49 6.51 -32.50
CA THR A 313 -115.39 5.81 -33.21
C THR A 313 -114.34 6.78 -33.75
N ALA A 314 -114.76 7.92 -34.33
CA ALA A 314 -113.84 8.97 -34.77
C ALA A 314 -113.09 9.59 -33.58
N GLY A 315 -113.77 9.86 -32.46
CA GLY A 315 -113.15 10.35 -31.23
C GLY A 315 -112.14 9.36 -30.65
N ALA A 316 -112.46 8.07 -30.64
CA ALA A 316 -111.57 7.01 -30.18
C ALA A 316 -110.32 6.86 -31.07
N LEU A 317 -110.49 6.91 -32.40
CA LEU A 317 -109.36 6.88 -33.34
C LEU A 317 -108.46 8.11 -33.18
N LEU A 318 -109.05 9.32 -33.16
CA LEU A 318 -108.30 10.56 -32.98
C LEU A 318 -107.56 10.59 -31.64
N GLY A 319 -108.21 10.19 -30.55
CA GLY A 319 -107.59 10.08 -29.23
C GLY A 319 -106.45 9.06 -29.22
N GLY A 320 -106.67 7.88 -29.80
CA GLY A 320 -105.68 6.82 -29.91
C GLY A 320 -104.45 7.23 -30.73
N THR A 321 -104.64 7.84 -31.90
CA THR A 321 -103.54 8.34 -32.74
C THR A 321 -102.77 9.47 -32.05
N THR A 322 -103.46 10.35 -31.33
CA THR A 322 -102.83 11.44 -30.58
C THR A 322 -101.95 10.89 -29.45
N LEU A 323 -102.43 9.88 -28.72
CA LEU A 323 -101.65 9.22 -27.67
C LEU A 323 -100.43 8.49 -28.24
N LEU A 324 -100.57 7.78 -29.36
CA LEU A 324 -99.45 7.12 -30.05
C LEU A 324 -98.41 8.13 -30.54
N PHE A 325 -98.84 9.28 -31.04
CA PHE A 325 -97.93 10.34 -31.44
C PHE A 325 -97.19 10.94 -30.24
N TRP A 326 -97.88 11.17 -29.13
CA TRP A 326 -97.27 11.63 -27.88
C TRP A 326 -96.23 10.64 -27.34
N LEU A 327 -96.52 9.34 -27.35
CA LEU A 327 -95.56 8.32 -26.93
C LEU A 327 -94.38 8.22 -27.90
N GLY A 328 -94.61 8.38 -29.22
CA GLY A 328 -93.55 8.46 -30.22
C GLY A 328 -92.60 9.65 -29.99
N ARG A 329 -93.15 10.80 -29.58
CA ARG A 329 -92.35 11.97 -29.17
C ARG A 329 -91.39 11.63 -28.03
N VAL A 330 -91.82 10.84 -27.04
CA VAL A 330 -90.97 10.42 -25.92
C VAL A 330 -89.83 9.52 -26.40
N VAL A 331 -90.12 8.55 -27.27
CA VAL A 331 -89.10 7.65 -27.86
C VAL A 331 -88.06 8.43 -28.66
N VAL A 332 -88.49 9.41 -29.47
CA VAL A 332 -87.58 10.28 -30.23
C VAL A 332 -86.73 11.13 -29.29
N LYS A 333 -87.29 11.66 -28.19
CA LYS A 333 -86.51 12.41 -27.18
C LYS A 333 -85.43 11.55 -26.53
N LEU A 334 -85.72 10.29 -26.21
CA LEU A 334 -84.73 9.36 -25.64
C LEU A 334 -83.58 9.08 -26.61
N PHE A 335 -83.90 8.85 -27.89
CA PHE A 335 -82.89 8.69 -28.94
C PHE A 335 -82.00 9.95 -29.08
N LEU A 336 -82.63 11.14 -29.12
CA LEU A 336 -81.90 12.40 -29.23
C LEU A 336 -81.01 12.67 -28.02
N SER A 337 -81.44 12.31 -26.79
CA SER A 337 -80.61 12.43 -25.59
C SER A 337 -79.32 11.61 -25.73
N GLU A 338 -79.41 10.32 -26.05
CA GLU A 338 -78.22 9.47 -26.23
C GLU A 338 -77.31 9.95 -27.38
N HIS A 339 -77.90 10.42 -28.48
CA HIS A 339 -77.15 11.02 -29.59
C HIS A 339 -76.37 12.26 -29.15
N HIS A 340 -77.01 13.17 -28.40
CA HIS A 340 -76.34 14.36 -27.86
C HIS A 340 -75.26 14.01 -26.83
N LEU A 341 -75.51 13.05 -25.94
CA LEU A 341 -74.51 12.59 -24.97
C LEU A 341 -73.28 11.97 -25.65
N ARG A 342 -73.49 11.20 -26.73
CA ARG A 342 -72.37 10.69 -27.54
C ARG A 342 -71.60 11.83 -28.19
N ALA A 343 -72.28 12.76 -28.86
CA ALA A 343 -71.65 13.88 -29.54
C ALA A 343 -70.82 14.71 -28.56
N ASP A 344 -71.38 15.02 -27.39
CA ASP A 344 -70.69 15.72 -26.30
C ASP A 344 -69.44 14.98 -25.80
N CYS A 345 -69.55 13.66 -25.52
CA CYS A 345 -68.39 12.87 -25.11
C CYS A 345 -67.30 12.81 -26.20
N SER A 346 -67.70 12.76 -27.47
CA SER A 346 -66.78 12.77 -28.61
C SER A 346 -66.07 14.12 -28.74
N GLU A 347 -66.81 15.23 -28.63
CA GLU A 347 -66.26 16.57 -28.62
C GLU A 347 -65.30 16.78 -27.45
N LYS A 348 -65.67 16.34 -26.24
CA LYS A 348 -64.78 16.38 -25.07
C LYS A 348 -63.50 15.58 -25.28
N ALA A 349 -63.58 14.41 -25.92
CA ALA A 349 -62.39 13.64 -26.26
C ALA A 349 -61.47 14.39 -27.24
N ILE A 350 -62.04 15.03 -28.26
CA ILE A 350 -61.29 15.82 -29.26
C ILE A 350 -60.70 17.08 -28.63
N MET A 351 -61.47 17.84 -27.84
CA MET A 351 -61.02 19.04 -27.14
C MET A 351 -59.92 18.72 -26.13
N THR A 352 -60.08 17.63 -25.37
CA THR A 352 -59.05 17.15 -24.46
C THR A 352 -57.79 16.79 -25.25
N GLN A 353 -57.90 15.99 -26.31
CA GLN A 353 -56.75 15.64 -27.16
C GLN A 353 -56.07 16.87 -27.79
N ALA A 354 -56.83 17.86 -28.24
CA ALA A 354 -56.31 19.11 -28.81
C ALA A 354 -55.60 19.93 -27.73
N PHE A 355 -56.21 20.14 -26.56
CA PHE A 355 -55.58 20.80 -25.42
C PHE A 355 -54.26 20.14 -25.05
N LEU A 356 -54.24 18.81 -24.99
CA LEU A 356 -53.05 18.02 -24.66
C LEU A 356 -51.95 18.17 -25.72
N SER A 357 -52.30 18.17 -27.01
CA SER A 357 -51.34 18.39 -28.10
C SER A 357 -50.71 19.79 -28.06
N MET A 358 -51.51 20.81 -27.73
CA MET A 358 -51.04 22.19 -27.64
C MET A 358 -50.26 22.44 -26.34
N ALA A 359 -50.66 21.83 -25.22
CA ALA A 359 -49.94 21.92 -23.94
C ALA A 359 -48.56 21.23 -23.97
N THR A 360 -48.34 20.31 -24.92
CA THR A 360 -47.06 19.61 -25.12
C THR A 360 -46.12 20.36 -26.08
N GLN A 361 -46.61 21.33 -26.86
CA GLN A 361 -45.77 22.19 -27.71
C GLN A 361 -45.14 23.32 -26.88
N GLU A 362 -43.88 23.66 -27.18
CA GLU A 362 -43.15 24.74 -26.50
C GLU A 362 -43.79 26.10 -26.79
N GLY A 363 -44.39 26.69 -25.76
CA GLY A 363 -45.20 27.93 -25.86
C GLY A 363 -46.47 27.89 -25.00
N SER A 364 -46.38 27.25 -23.83
CA SER A 364 -47.51 26.91 -22.96
C SER A 364 -48.46 28.09 -22.67
N PHE A 365 -49.76 27.82 -22.81
CA PHE A 365 -50.86 28.57 -22.19
C PHE A 365 -50.52 28.98 -20.74
N GLY A 366 -50.86 30.23 -20.40
CA GLY A 366 -50.80 30.69 -19.00
C GLY A 366 -51.74 29.87 -18.11
N GLU A 367 -51.53 29.94 -16.79
CA GLU A 367 -52.38 29.21 -15.82
C GLU A 367 -53.87 29.57 -15.96
N THR A 368 -54.17 30.83 -16.29
CA THR A 368 -55.51 31.34 -16.58
C THR A 368 -56.13 30.69 -17.82
N ASP A 369 -55.39 30.59 -18.93
CA ASP A 369 -55.87 29.99 -20.18
C ASP A 369 -56.15 28.50 -20.01
N ARG A 370 -55.28 27.81 -19.25
CA ARG A 370 -55.49 26.39 -18.89
C ARG A 370 -56.76 26.20 -18.07
N ALA A 371 -57.01 27.07 -17.09
CA ALA A 371 -58.22 27.02 -16.28
C ALA A 371 -59.49 27.25 -17.13
N ILE A 372 -59.46 28.18 -18.09
CA ILE A 372 -60.57 28.45 -19.02
C ILE A 372 -60.87 27.21 -19.88
N ILE A 373 -59.84 26.59 -20.48
CA ILE A 373 -60.02 25.41 -21.34
C ILE A 373 -60.52 24.21 -20.52
N LEU A 374 -59.96 23.98 -19.33
CA LEU A 374 -60.42 22.93 -18.42
C LEU A 374 -61.87 23.14 -17.99
N ALA A 375 -62.27 24.38 -17.67
CA ALA A 375 -63.64 24.71 -17.33
C ALA A 375 -64.62 24.46 -18.51
N SER A 376 -64.16 24.67 -19.74
CA SER A 376 -64.93 24.34 -20.95
C SER A 376 -65.11 22.83 -21.11
N ILE A 377 -64.04 22.04 -20.97
CA ILE A 377 -64.05 20.58 -21.12
C ILE A 377 -64.90 19.90 -20.02
N PHE A 378 -64.83 20.38 -18.78
CA PHE A 378 -65.53 19.81 -17.64
C PHE A 378 -66.91 20.41 -17.38
N ARG A 379 -67.43 21.26 -18.28
CA ARG A 379 -68.78 21.79 -18.13
C ARG A 379 -69.80 20.65 -18.16
N SER A 380 -70.74 20.69 -17.22
CA SER A 380 -71.91 19.81 -17.25
C SER A 380 -72.71 20.09 -18.52
N SER A 381 -72.90 19.06 -19.33
CA SER A 381 -73.71 19.19 -20.54
C SER A 381 -75.18 19.13 -20.15
N PRO A 382 -76.02 20.04 -20.67
CA PRO A 382 -77.44 20.00 -20.40
C PRO A 382 -77.98 18.71 -21.03
N ASP A 383 -78.40 17.76 -20.19
CA ASP A 383 -79.14 16.60 -20.66
C ASP A 383 -80.42 17.11 -21.33
N GLY A 384 -80.60 16.79 -22.61
CA GLY A 384 -81.71 17.26 -23.45
C GLY A 384 -83.09 16.84 -22.93
N ILE A 385 -83.14 16.05 -21.85
CA ILE A 385 -84.36 15.61 -21.18
C ILE A 385 -84.82 16.55 -20.06
N VAL A 386 -83.94 17.35 -19.44
CA VAL A 386 -84.29 18.06 -18.18
C VAL A 386 -84.70 19.52 -18.39
N LYS A 387 -84.40 20.14 -19.54
CA LYS A 387 -84.55 21.60 -19.67
C LYS A 387 -85.69 22.12 -20.52
N ASP A 388 -86.35 21.32 -21.36
CA ASP A 388 -87.38 21.89 -22.23
C ASP A 388 -88.60 20.97 -22.43
N GLU A 389 -89.72 21.52 -21.97
CA GLU A 389 -91.10 21.32 -22.40
C GLU A 389 -92.01 20.38 -21.58
N GLY A 390 -92.80 21.02 -20.70
CA GLY A 390 -94.24 20.74 -20.66
C GLY A 390 -94.97 21.65 -21.66
N PRO A 391 -95.68 21.13 -22.68
CA PRO A 391 -96.54 21.94 -23.53
C PRO A 391 -97.89 22.16 -22.82
N SER A 392 -97.96 23.13 -21.89
CA SER A 392 -99.22 23.59 -21.29
C SER A 392 -99.16 24.90 -20.49
N ASP A 393 -97.98 25.36 -20.06
CA ASP A 393 -97.91 26.46 -19.09
C ASP A 393 -98.25 27.86 -19.65
N ILE A 394 -98.13 28.07 -20.96
CA ILE A 394 -98.46 29.37 -21.57
C ILE A 394 -99.98 29.56 -21.71
N ALA A 395 -100.72 28.49 -22.03
CA ALA A 395 -102.17 28.56 -22.19
C ALA A 395 -102.93 28.46 -20.87
N GLY A 396 -102.47 27.62 -19.93
CA GLY A 396 -103.09 27.44 -18.61
C GLY A 396 -102.95 28.67 -17.71
N ASN A 397 -101.75 29.24 -17.62
CA ASN A 397 -101.50 30.40 -16.75
C ASN A 397 -102.12 31.69 -17.29
N ALA A 398 -102.20 31.86 -18.62
CA ALA A 398 -102.88 33.00 -19.23
C ALA A 398 -104.41 32.94 -19.06
N LEU A 399 -105.02 31.75 -19.09
CA LEU A 399 -106.45 31.58 -18.83
C LEU A 399 -106.80 31.74 -17.34
N LEU A 400 -105.95 31.22 -16.45
CA LEU A 400 -106.10 31.40 -14.99
C LEU A 400 -105.92 32.86 -14.58
N ALA A 401 -104.95 33.57 -15.15
CA ALA A 401 -104.76 34.99 -14.90
C ALA A 401 -105.96 35.84 -15.35
N ARG A 402 -106.64 35.45 -16.44
CA ARG A 402 -107.82 36.17 -16.96
C ARG A 402 -109.12 35.84 -16.22
N LEU A 403 -109.18 34.69 -15.54
CA LEU A 403 -110.28 34.30 -14.65
C LEU A 403 -110.15 34.92 -13.25
N LEU A 404 -108.92 35.13 -12.77
CA LEU A 404 -108.63 35.79 -11.50
C LEU A 404 -108.65 37.33 -11.58
N SER A 405 -108.61 37.90 -12.80
CA SER A 405 -108.67 39.34 -13.03
C SER A 405 -110.09 39.88 -13.30
N ARG A 406 -111.13 39.09 -13.01
CA ARG A 406 -112.54 39.51 -12.98
C ARG A 406 -113.04 39.37 -11.55
#